data_AF-A0A560F5E4-F1
#
_entry.id   AF-A0A560F5E4-F1
#
_cell.length_a   1.000
_cell.length_b   1.000
_cell.length_c   1.000
_cell.angle_alpha   90.00
_cell.angle_beta   90.00
_cell.angle_gamma   90.00
#
_symmetry.space_group_name_H-M   'P 1'
#
loop_
_entity.id
_entity.type
_entity.pdbx_description
1 polymer ?
#
loop_
_entity_poly.entity_id
_entity_poly.type
_entity_poly.pdbx_seq_one_letter_code
_entity_poly.pdbx_strand_id
1 'polypeptide(L)'
;MRHRVRVWPFLSAAGAMLLAGGSALVPSAQAADGFPDIEFHGLLDARVVRTPDDRSTFDGGLGKLRTGGDPGSRTTTLEEASLTATAHLIPGLDIYTHVRAEGEQRTAVDIIEAYVRWRPAPTGPLSWQVKAGAFFPPISLENDGIAWTSRYTLTPSAINSWVGEELRTEGSEVTLTWRPDGPGGSRFDLIGAVFAGNDGTGEMLDYRGWALIERPAGLLDKLRLPDEVPKHQHRSAPASFQPFAEIDHQPGFYVGGRWTDPLGGELSYLHWDNRGDPSVTNGKGYAWDTDFDSVGYKIMPARGLTLLAQAMRGGTSIYPTAASESDGRFQALYLLASQEWGRFRLSGRFDAFGTHEDTPVTTRPHFDEHGKAYTAALSYRPLAWMRWTLEGVHVDSRRQQRLNVGLPIEAHENQAQLGVRLFF
;
A
#
# COMPACT_ATOMS: atom_id res chain seq x y z
N MET A 1 -2.60 39.14 32.41
CA MET A 1 -2.98 39.92 31.21
C MET A 1 -2.48 39.17 30.00
N ARG A 2 -3.38 38.91 29.01
CA ARG A 2 -3.12 38.70 27.56
C ARG A 2 -2.19 37.53 27.15
N HIS A 3 -2.51 36.61 26.24
CA HIS A 3 -3.65 36.36 25.35
C HIS A 3 -3.71 34.85 25.07
N ARG A 4 -4.90 34.25 25.14
CA ARG A 4 -5.20 32.94 24.54
C ARG A 4 -5.46 33.17 23.05
N VAL A 5 -4.80 32.42 22.18
CA VAL A 5 -5.22 32.27 20.78
C VAL A 5 -5.98 30.95 20.68
N ARG A 6 -7.30 31.07 20.49
CA ARG A 6 -8.19 29.98 20.08
C ARG A 6 -8.00 29.77 18.58
N VAL A 7 -7.74 28.54 18.15
CA VAL A 7 -7.92 28.13 16.76
C VAL A 7 -9.20 27.30 16.72
N TRP A 8 -10.20 27.80 16.00
CA TRP A 8 -11.43 27.12 15.62
C TRP A 8 -11.48 27.05 14.08
N PRO A 9 -12.27 26.13 13.50
CA PRO A 9 -11.78 25.13 12.55
C PRO A 9 -11.84 25.58 11.08
N PHE A 10 -10.90 25.07 10.28
CA PHE A 10 -11.00 25.02 8.83
C PHE A 10 -12.05 24.00 8.42
N LEU A 11 -13.31 24.44 8.34
CA LEU A 11 -14.45 23.66 7.83
C LEU A 11 -15.15 24.37 6.66
N SER A 12 -14.50 25.29 5.97
CA SER A 12 -15.15 26.13 4.95
C SER A 12 -14.20 26.39 3.78
N ALA A 13 -14.23 25.49 2.79
CA ALA A 13 -14.10 25.80 1.35
C ALA A 13 -14.04 24.51 0.50
N ALA A 14 -13.33 23.47 0.96
CA ALA A 14 -13.20 22.21 0.20
C ALA A 14 -14.38 21.25 0.38
N GLY A 15 -15.05 21.27 1.55
CA GLY A 15 -16.19 20.39 1.83
C GLY A 15 -17.50 20.78 1.15
N ALA A 16 -17.64 22.01 0.63
CA ALA A 16 -18.90 22.50 0.07
C ALA A 16 -19.08 22.18 -1.42
N MET A 17 -18.01 21.88 -2.16
CA MET A 17 -18.12 21.47 -3.58
C MET A 17 -18.32 19.97 -3.78
N LEU A 18 -18.01 19.14 -2.77
CA LEU A 18 -18.23 17.68 -2.81
C LEU A 18 -19.56 17.24 -2.18
N LEU A 19 -20.21 18.09 -1.38
CA LEU A 19 -21.49 17.76 -0.70
C LEU A 19 -22.74 18.35 -1.37
N ALA A 20 -22.59 19.19 -2.41
CA ALA A 20 -23.71 19.77 -3.15
C ALA A 20 -24.00 19.10 -4.51
N GLY A 21 -23.22 18.09 -4.89
CA GLY A 21 -23.32 17.41 -6.18
C GLY A 21 -23.81 15.97 -6.06
N GLY A 22 -25.11 15.80 -5.83
CA GLY A 22 -25.89 14.69 -6.39
C GLY A 22 -25.62 13.27 -5.88
N SER A 23 -26.66 12.69 -5.30
CA SER A 23 -27.02 11.27 -5.41
C SER A 23 -27.35 10.87 -6.87
N ALA A 24 -26.68 11.46 -7.84
CA ALA A 24 -26.79 11.10 -9.24
C ALA A 24 -25.79 9.97 -9.46
N LEU A 25 -26.32 8.76 -9.60
CA LEU A 25 -25.71 7.71 -10.41
C LEU A 25 -25.06 8.41 -11.61
N VAL A 26 -23.73 8.44 -11.71
CA VAL A 26 -23.06 9.00 -12.87
C VAL A 26 -23.58 8.18 -14.04
N PRO A 27 -24.39 8.76 -14.96
CA PRO A 27 -24.79 8.00 -16.13
C PRO A 27 -23.51 7.73 -16.90
N SER A 28 -23.33 6.48 -17.35
CA SER A 28 -22.36 6.18 -18.41
C SER A 28 -22.66 7.14 -19.56
N ALA A 29 -21.83 8.19 -19.68
CA ALA A 29 -21.96 9.15 -20.75
C ALA A 29 -21.48 8.43 -22.01
N GLN A 30 -22.42 7.87 -22.78
CA GLN A 30 -22.12 7.38 -24.12
C GLN A 30 -21.49 8.54 -24.89
N ALA A 31 -20.24 8.35 -25.31
CA ALA A 31 -19.51 9.35 -26.07
C ALA A 31 -20.30 9.75 -27.32
N ALA A 32 -20.37 11.05 -27.60
CA ALA A 32 -20.76 11.53 -28.91
C ALA A 32 -19.81 10.94 -29.97
N ASP A 33 -20.32 10.68 -31.18
CA ASP A 33 -19.52 10.09 -32.27
C ASP A 33 -18.14 10.77 -32.40
N GLY A 34 -17.07 9.99 -32.21
CA GLY A 34 -15.68 10.44 -32.35
C GLY A 34 -14.91 10.72 -31.05
N PHE A 35 -15.53 10.62 -29.86
CA PHE A 35 -14.82 10.72 -28.58
C PHE A 35 -14.58 9.33 -27.93
N PRO A 36 -13.49 9.15 -27.16
CA PRO A 36 -13.24 7.90 -26.45
C PRO A 36 -14.32 7.67 -25.38
N ASP A 37 -14.66 6.41 -25.14
CA ASP A 37 -15.51 6.01 -24.01
C ASP A 37 -14.71 6.15 -22.71
N ILE A 38 -15.27 6.83 -21.69
CA ILE A 38 -14.58 7.11 -20.44
C ILE A 38 -15.42 6.62 -19.26
N GLU A 39 -14.88 5.66 -18.54
CA GLU A 39 -15.46 5.11 -17.31
C GLU A 39 -14.84 5.81 -16.09
N PHE A 40 -15.69 6.23 -15.15
CA PHE A 40 -15.26 6.81 -13.88
C PHE A 40 -15.73 5.94 -12.71
N HIS A 41 -14.89 5.82 -11.69
CA HIS A 41 -15.28 5.25 -10.38
C HIS A 41 -14.75 6.12 -9.26
N GLY A 42 -15.60 6.37 -8.26
CA GLY A 42 -15.26 7.14 -7.08
C GLY A 42 -15.27 6.33 -5.79
N LEU A 43 -14.53 6.83 -4.80
CA LEU A 43 -14.53 6.34 -3.43
C LEU A 43 -14.46 7.51 -2.44
N LEU A 44 -15.32 7.50 -1.42
CA LEU A 44 -15.15 8.28 -0.20
C LEU A 44 -15.06 7.31 0.99
N ASP A 45 -14.01 7.41 1.81
CA ASP A 45 -13.80 6.61 3.03
C ASP A 45 -13.77 7.52 4.26
N ALA A 46 -14.79 7.41 5.11
CA ALA A 46 -14.87 8.11 6.38
C ALA A 46 -14.86 7.11 7.55
N ARG A 47 -14.09 7.41 8.60
CA ARG A 47 -13.90 6.50 9.73
C ARG A 47 -14.04 7.18 11.08
N VAL A 48 -14.48 6.37 12.04
CA VAL A 48 -14.36 6.66 13.47
C VAL A 48 -13.40 5.64 14.04
N VAL A 49 -12.29 6.11 14.61
CA VAL A 49 -11.20 5.27 15.08
C VAL A 49 -10.99 5.49 16.57
N ARG A 50 -10.90 4.41 17.33
CA ARG A 50 -10.35 4.41 18.69
C ARG A 50 -8.84 4.22 18.56
N THR A 51 -8.09 5.26 18.90
CA THR A 51 -6.65 5.33 18.68
C THR A 51 -5.88 4.43 19.66
N PRO A 52 -4.80 3.77 19.20
CA PRO A 52 -3.85 3.10 20.08
C PRO A 52 -3.01 4.11 20.88
N ASP A 53 -2.27 3.60 21.86
CA ASP A 53 -1.50 4.43 22.80
C ASP A 53 -0.20 4.95 22.18
N ASP A 54 0.48 4.12 21.38
CA ASP A 54 1.73 4.50 20.74
C ASP A 54 1.51 5.63 19.73
N ARG A 55 2.48 6.55 19.67
CA ARG A 55 2.43 7.70 18.75
C ARG A 55 2.49 7.21 17.29
N SER A 56 1.59 7.73 16.47
CA SER A 56 1.51 7.43 15.04
C SER A 56 2.84 7.71 14.31
N THR A 57 3.14 6.91 13.28
CA THR A 57 4.26 7.17 12.38
C THR A 57 4.12 8.50 11.62
N PHE A 58 2.89 8.93 11.31
CA PHE A 58 2.62 10.23 10.69
C PHE A 58 2.97 11.41 11.61
N ASP A 59 2.92 11.17 12.91
CA ASP A 59 3.41 12.10 13.93
C ASP A 59 4.89 11.92 14.25
N GLY A 60 5.63 11.06 13.56
CA GLY A 60 7.05 10.77 13.82
C GLY A 60 7.27 9.84 15.01
N GLY A 61 6.25 9.06 15.38
CA GLY A 61 6.36 7.97 16.35
C GLY A 61 6.78 6.64 15.73
N LEU A 62 6.80 5.60 16.56
CA LEU A 62 7.16 4.21 16.20
C LEU A 62 5.94 3.27 16.25
N GLY A 63 4.72 3.81 16.36
CA GLY A 63 3.50 3.02 16.32
C GLY A 63 3.32 2.30 14.99
N LYS A 64 2.70 1.12 15.04
CA LYS A 64 2.50 0.21 13.91
C LYS A 64 1.19 0.46 13.17
N LEU A 65 0.38 1.41 13.65
CA LEU A 65 -0.91 1.77 13.07
C LEU A 65 -0.95 3.25 12.66
N ARG A 66 -1.87 3.59 11.76
CA ARG A 66 -2.01 4.94 11.19
C ARG A 66 -2.31 6.02 12.22
N THR A 67 -3.14 5.74 13.22
CA THR A 67 -3.50 6.70 14.28
C THR A 67 -2.79 6.35 15.58
N GLY A 68 -2.64 7.30 16.50
CA GLY A 68 -2.03 7.03 17.80
C GLY A 68 -1.54 8.26 18.54
N GLY A 69 -1.03 8.09 19.77
CA GLY A 69 -0.44 9.17 20.59
C GLY A 69 -1.40 9.85 21.57
N ASP A 70 -2.71 9.61 21.45
CA ASP A 70 -3.74 10.02 22.40
C ASP A 70 -4.57 8.80 22.85
N PRO A 71 -4.11 8.03 23.87
CA PRO A 71 -4.72 6.79 24.34
C PRO A 71 -6.23 6.84 24.52
N GLY A 72 -6.95 5.94 23.83
CA GLY A 72 -8.40 5.76 24.02
C GLY A 72 -9.28 6.92 23.55
N SER A 73 -8.68 7.94 22.92
CA SER A 73 -9.43 8.99 22.24
C SER A 73 -10.19 8.41 21.04
N ARG A 74 -11.27 9.10 20.64
CA ARG A 74 -11.99 8.79 19.41
C ARG A 74 -11.75 9.91 18.44
N THR A 75 -11.18 9.59 17.30
CA THR A 75 -11.03 10.54 16.20
C THR A 75 -11.97 10.18 15.07
N THR A 76 -12.44 11.19 14.34
CA THR A 76 -13.19 11.03 13.10
C THR A 76 -12.32 11.57 11.97
N THR A 77 -12.12 10.73 10.96
CA THR A 77 -11.19 10.99 9.87
C THR A 77 -11.91 10.79 8.54
N LEU A 78 -11.63 11.68 7.59
CA LEU A 78 -11.85 11.40 6.18
C LEU A 78 -10.55 10.80 5.66
N GLU A 79 -10.52 9.48 5.51
CA GLU A 79 -9.29 8.76 5.19
C GLU A 79 -8.87 8.94 3.74
N GLU A 80 -9.83 8.94 2.83
CA GLU A 80 -9.55 9.28 1.44
C GLU A 80 -10.80 9.72 0.68
N ALA A 81 -10.56 10.55 -0.34
CA ALA A 81 -11.40 10.68 -1.51
C ALA A 81 -10.58 10.28 -2.74
N SER A 82 -11.04 9.27 -3.46
CA SER A 82 -10.36 8.71 -4.63
C SER A 82 -11.26 8.77 -5.86
N LEU A 83 -10.67 9.06 -7.02
CA LEU A 83 -11.31 9.01 -8.33
C LEU A 83 -10.42 8.23 -9.28
N THR A 84 -10.99 7.24 -9.97
CA THR A 84 -10.35 6.55 -11.08
C THR A 84 -11.07 6.87 -12.38
N ALA A 85 -10.30 6.93 -13.47
CA ALA A 85 -10.80 7.15 -14.82
C ALA A 85 -10.12 6.17 -15.78
N THR A 86 -10.90 5.49 -16.62
CA THR A 86 -10.41 4.64 -17.71
C THR A 86 -10.95 5.17 -19.03
N ALA A 87 -10.07 5.64 -19.90
CA ALA A 87 -10.42 6.04 -21.27
C ALA A 87 -10.09 4.91 -22.25
N HIS A 88 -11.10 4.41 -22.95
CA HIS A 88 -10.97 3.40 -24.00
C HIS A 88 -10.78 4.11 -25.35
N LEU A 89 -9.53 4.19 -25.80
CA LEU A 89 -9.19 4.96 -27.00
C LEU A 89 -9.55 4.21 -28.28
N ILE A 90 -9.14 2.95 -28.36
CA ILE A 90 -9.39 2.00 -29.44
C ILE A 90 -9.48 0.59 -28.83
N PRO A 91 -9.98 -0.43 -29.56
CA PRO A 91 -10.05 -1.79 -29.03
C PRO A 91 -8.71 -2.27 -28.44
N GLY A 92 -8.71 -2.51 -27.13
CA GLY A 92 -7.55 -2.98 -26.38
C GLY A 92 -6.56 -1.92 -25.92
N LEU A 93 -6.73 -0.62 -26.25
CA LEU A 93 -5.87 0.45 -25.77
C LEU A 93 -6.60 1.33 -24.75
N ASP A 94 -6.17 1.26 -23.49
CA ASP A 94 -6.75 1.98 -22.37
C ASP A 94 -5.74 3.00 -21.81
N ILE A 95 -6.24 4.15 -21.37
CA ILE A 95 -5.53 5.03 -20.43
C ILE A 95 -6.24 4.93 -19.09
N TYR A 96 -5.50 4.62 -18.02
CA TYR A 96 -6.00 4.59 -16.65
C TYR A 96 -5.35 5.68 -15.82
N THR A 97 -6.12 6.30 -14.93
CA THR A 97 -5.62 7.24 -13.93
C THR A 97 -6.37 7.05 -12.62
N HIS A 98 -5.66 7.11 -11.50
CA HIS A 98 -6.20 7.12 -10.14
C HIS A 98 -5.59 8.32 -9.40
N VAL A 99 -6.45 9.25 -8.99
CA VAL A 99 -6.08 10.37 -8.12
C VAL A 99 -6.73 10.23 -6.75
N ARG A 100 -6.04 10.72 -5.72
CA ARG A 100 -6.50 10.65 -4.32
C ARG A 100 -6.21 11.95 -3.57
N ALA A 101 -7.13 12.33 -2.69
CA ALA A 101 -6.96 13.37 -1.69
C ALA A 101 -7.10 12.78 -0.28
N GLU A 102 -6.14 13.05 0.61
CA GLU A 102 -6.20 12.72 2.04
C GLU A 102 -5.35 13.66 2.91
N GLY A 103 -5.48 13.55 4.23
CA GLY A 103 -4.97 14.54 5.19
C GLY A 103 -3.44 14.54 5.41
N GLU A 104 -2.77 13.40 5.21
CA GLU A 104 -1.33 13.24 5.44
C GLU A 104 -0.48 13.47 4.18
N GLN A 105 -1.11 13.70 3.02
CA GLN A 105 -0.43 13.91 1.75
C GLN A 105 0.31 15.24 1.69
N ARG A 106 1.43 15.26 0.95
CA ARG A 106 2.16 16.50 0.64
C ARG A 106 1.31 17.49 -0.16
N THR A 107 0.53 16.99 -1.11
CA THR A 107 -0.33 17.78 -2.00
C THR A 107 -1.81 17.55 -1.66
N ALA A 108 -2.67 18.52 -1.96
CA ALA A 108 -4.11 18.37 -1.70
C ALA A 108 -4.75 17.22 -2.50
N VAL A 109 -4.20 16.93 -3.68
CA VAL A 109 -4.53 15.79 -4.53
C VAL A 109 -3.20 15.24 -5.05
N ASP A 110 -3.06 13.92 -5.09
CA ASP A 110 -1.90 13.22 -5.64
C ASP A 110 -2.33 12.13 -6.61
N ILE A 111 -1.41 11.73 -7.48
CA ILE A 111 -1.59 10.64 -8.44
C ILE A 111 -1.12 9.36 -7.75
N ILE A 112 -1.96 8.33 -7.74
CA ILE A 112 -1.59 7.00 -7.25
C ILE A 112 -1.11 6.15 -8.43
N GLU A 113 -1.90 6.08 -9.50
CA GLU A 113 -1.53 5.37 -10.72
C GLU A 113 -1.89 6.21 -11.94
N ALA A 114 -1.07 6.14 -12.98
CA ALA A 114 -1.33 6.73 -14.29
C ALA A 114 -0.57 5.93 -15.35
N TYR A 115 -1.28 5.19 -16.19
CA TYR A 115 -0.64 4.34 -17.19
C TYR A 115 -1.48 4.16 -18.45
N VAL A 116 -0.79 3.84 -19.53
CA VAL A 116 -1.40 3.35 -20.78
C VAL A 116 -1.25 1.84 -20.80
N ARG A 117 -2.30 1.14 -21.21
CA ARG A 117 -2.32 -0.33 -21.32
C ARG A 117 -2.78 -0.74 -22.70
N TRP A 118 -2.00 -1.58 -23.37
CA TRP A 118 -2.37 -2.22 -24.61
C TRP A 118 -2.56 -3.73 -24.41
N ARG A 119 -3.75 -4.23 -24.68
CA ARG A 119 -4.16 -5.63 -24.59
C ARG A 119 -5.06 -5.99 -25.79
N PRO A 120 -4.48 -6.41 -26.92
CA PRO A 120 -5.26 -6.86 -28.07
C PRO A 120 -6.19 -8.04 -27.74
N ALA A 121 -7.23 -8.21 -28.55
CA ALA A 121 -8.07 -9.39 -28.49
C ALA A 121 -7.22 -10.66 -28.78
N PRO A 122 -7.28 -11.70 -27.93
CA PRO A 122 -6.58 -12.95 -28.18
C PRO A 122 -7.04 -13.61 -29.48
N THR A 123 -6.09 -14.07 -30.30
CA THR A 123 -6.37 -14.85 -31.52
C THR A 123 -6.14 -16.35 -31.34
N GLY A 124 -5.74 -16.78 -30.14
CA GLY A 124 -5.41 -18.16 -29.81
C GLY A 124 -5.17 -18.36 -28.32
N PRO A 125 -4.54 -19.48 -27.92
CA PRO A 125 -4.30 -19.79 -26.50
C PRO A 125 -3.26 -18.87 -25.85
N LEU A 126 -2.39 -18.22 -26.65
CA LEU A 126 -1.44 -17.23 -26.18
C LEU A 126 -2.00 -15.82 -26.42
N SER A 127 -1.95 -15.00 -25.38
CA SER A 127 -2.31 -13.59 -25.38
C SER A 127 -1.26 -12.79 -24.64
N TRP A 128 -1.25 -11.48 -24.83
CA TRP A 128 -0.29 -10.62 -24.16
C TRP A 128 -0.87 -9.24 -23.86
N GLN A 129 -0.20 -8.54 -22.97
CA GLN A 129 -0.50 -7.17 -22.57
C GLN A 129 0.80 -6.42 -22.31
N VAL A 130 0.80 -5.13 -22.63
CA VAL A 130 1.84 -4.17 -22.19
C VAL A 130 1.20 -3.05 -21.39
N LYS A 131 1.84 -2.61 -20.30
CA LYS A 131 1.56 -1.37 -19.57
C LYS A 131 2.78 -0.46 -19.62
N ALA A 132 2.57 0.84 -19.69
CA ALA A 132 3.62 1.85 -19.52
C ALA A 132 3.09 3.06 -18.73
N GLY A 133 3.85 3.53 -17.75
CA GLY A 133 3.48 4.62 -16.85
C GLY A 133 3.84 4.31 -15.40
N ALA A 134 3.03 4.80 -14.46
CA ALA A 134 3.17 4.58 -13.03
C ALA A 134 2.04 3.68 -12.51
N PHE A 135 2.36 2.50 -11.98
CA PHE A 135 1.38 1.52 -11.49
C PHE A 135 1.94 0.64 -10.37
N PHE A 136 1.07 -0.03 -9.63
CA PHE A 136 1.53 -1.02 -8.65
C PHE A 136 2.05 -2.29 -9.34
N PRO A 137 3.15 -2.90 -8.84
CA PRO A 137 3.53 -4.24 -9.27
C PRO A 137 2.42 -5.23 -8.85
N PRO A 138 2.20 -6.33 -9.61
CA PRO A 138 1.07 -7.25 -9.42
C PRO A 138 1.30 -8.23 -8.24
N ILE A 139 1.62 -7.70 -7.07
CA ILE A 139 2.02 -8.43 -5.85
C ILE A 139 0.84 -8.65 -4.89
N SER A 140 -0.07 -7.68 -4.76
CA SER A 140 -1.12 -7.74 -3.74
C SER A 140 -2.21 -8.77 -4.08
N LEU A 141 -2.59 -9.59 -3.09
CA LEU A 141 -3.76 -10.46 -3.20
C LEU A 141 -5.01 -9.89 -2.53
N GLU A 142 -4.86 -8.92 -1.62
CA GLU A 142 -5.96 -8.40 -0.81
C GLU A 142 -6.48 -7.03 -1.28
N ASN A 143 -5.63 -6.24 -1.96
CA ASN A 143 -5.95 -4.91 -2.48
C ASN A 143 -6.27 -4.97 -3.99
N ASP A 144 -7.38 -5.62 -4.33
CA ASP A 144 -7.86 -5.80 -5.72
C ASP A 144 -9.09 -4.95 -6.08
N GLY A 145 -9.52 -4.05 -5.19
CA GLY A 145 -10.70 -3.20 -5.37
C GLY A 145 -10.41 -1.85 -6.02
N ILE A 146 -11.49 -1.07 -6.22
CA ILE A 146 -11.43 0.34 -6.68
C ILE A 146 -10.45 1.11 -5.79
N ALA A 147 -9.63 1.96 -6.41
CA ALA A 147 -8.64 2.79 -5.72
C ALA A 147 -7.67 1.97 -4.84
N TRP A 148 -7.33 0.75 -5.27
CA TRP A 148 -6.44 -0.16 -4.54
C TRP A 148 -6.98 -0.54 -3.13
N THR A 149 -8.30 -0.51 -2.94
CA THR A 149 -8.89 -0.88 -1.66
C THR A 149 -9.01 -2.39 -1.47
N SER A 150 -8.94 -2.84 -0.21
CA SER A 150 -9.32 -4.19 0.16
C SER A 150 -10.83 -4.32 0.34
N ARG A 151 -11.36 -5.50 -0.04
CA ARG A 151 -12.74 -5.91 0.23
C ARG A 151 -12.88 -6.73 1.51
N TYR A 152 -11.77 -7.05 2.18
CA TYR A 152 -11.73 -7.94 3.34
C TYR A 152 -11.63 -7.16 4.65
N THR A 153 -10.69 -6.22 4.71
CA THR A 153 -10.36 -5.39 5.87
C THR A 153 -10.20 -3.94 5.45
N LEU A 154 -10.31 -3.01 6.40
CA LEU A 154 -9.95 -1.61 6.21
C LEU A 154 -8.44 -1.43 6.25
N THR A 155 -7.78 -2.10 7.21
CA THR A 155 -6.32 -2.09 7.36
C THR A 155 -5.67 -3.19 6.51
N PRO A 156 -4.72 -2.90 5.61
CA PRO A 156 -3.99 -3.91 4.84
C PRO A 156 -2.99 -4.69 5.71
N SER A 157 -2.46 -5.79 5.19
CA SER A 157 -1.40 -6.58 5.83
C SER A 157 -0.11 -5.77 5.95
N ALA A 158 0.85 -6.24 6.74
CA ALA A 158 2.17 -5.62 6.80
C ALA A 158 2.81 -5.54 5.40
N ILE A 159 2.71 -6.61 4.61
CA ILE A 159 3.21 -6.68 3.23
C ILE A 159 2.57 -5.60 2.38
N ASN A 160 1.24 -5.57 2.31
CA ASN A 160 0.55 -4.67 1.40
C ASN A 160 0.57 -3.21 1.87
N SER A 161 0.70 -2.96 3.18
CA SER A 161 0.99 -1.61 3.69
C SER A 161 2.29 -1.08 3.10
N TRP A 162 3.37 -1.87 3.19
CA TRP A 162 4.68 -1.50 2.65
C TRP A 162 4.67 -1.36 1.12
N VAL A 163 4.07 -2.31 0.40
CA VAL A 163 3.88 -2.22 -1.07
C VAL A 163 3.15 -0.91 -1.44
N GLY A 164 2.13 -0.55 -0.68
CA GLY A 164 1.39 0.70 -0.88
C GLY A 164 2.26 1.94 -0.71
N GLU A 165 3.13 1.95 0.31
CA GLU A 165 3.95 3.10 0.69
C GLU A 165 5.17 3.29 -0.20
N GLU A 166 5.89 2.22 -0.54
CA GLU A 166 7.25 2.33 -1.11
C GLU A 166 7.43 1.73 -2.50
N LEU A 167 6.42 1.05 -3.06
CA LEU A 167 6.55 0.43 -4.38
C LEU A 167 5.63 1.08 -5.42
N ARG A 168 6.24 1.56 -6.49
CA ARG A 168 5.55 2.05 -7.68
C ARG A 168 6.37 1.81 -8.93
N THR A 169 5.87 0.97 -9.83
CA THR A 169 6.53 0.76 -11.12
C THR A 169 6.35 1.99 -12.00
N GLU A 170 7.38 2.83 -12.10
CA GLU A 170 7.48 3.93 -13.08
C GLU A 170 8.25 3.43 -14.30
N GLY A 171 7.55 2.73 -15.19
CA GLY A 171 8.21 1.93 -16.21
C GLY A 171 7.26 1.23 -17.16
N SER A 172 7.70 0.08 -17.66
CA SER A 172 6.93 -0.76 -18.59
C SER A 172 6.88 -2.21 -18.13
N GLU A 173 5.69 -2.81 -18.18
CA GLU A 173 5.45 -4.21 -17.84
C GLU A 173 4.85 -4.95 -19.04
N VAL A 174 5.34 -6.16 -19.30
CA VAL A 174 4.76 -7.10 -20.24
C VAL A 174 4.19 -8.29 -19.46
N THR A 175 2.97 -8.68 -19.81
CA THR A 175 2.37 -9.95 -19.37
C THR A 175 2.11 -10.83 -20.58
N LEU A 176 2.63 -12.05 -20.57
CA LEU A 176 2.26 -13.12 -21.50
C LEU A 176 1.32 -14.07 -20.79
N THR A 177 0.14 -14.31 -21.35
CA THR A 177 -0.85 -15.23 -20.78
C THR A 177 -1.11 -16.40 -21.73
N TRP A 178 -0.87 -17.61 -21.25
CA TRP A 178 -1.14 -18.87 -21.94
C TRP A 178 -2.33 -19.60 -21.31
N ARG A 179 -3.29 -20.00 -22.15
CA ARG A 179 -4.51 -20.76 -21.80
C ARG A 179 -4.61 -22.00 -22.69
N PRO A 180 -3.90 -23.10 -22.36
CA PRO A 180 -3.85 -24.30 -23.21
C PRO A 180 -5.23 -24.89 -23.49
N ASP A 181 -6.10 -24.92 -22.48
CA ASP A 181 -7.42 -25.55 -22.55
C ASP A 181 -8.53 -24.55 -22.91
N GLY A 182 -8.17 -23.34 -23.35
CA GLY A 182 -9.10 -22.27 -23.65
C GLY A 182 -9.71 -21.61 -22.40
N PRO A 183 -10.83 -20.86 -22.57
CA PRO A 183 -11.48 -20.18 -21.46
C PRO A 183 -12.03 -21.17 -20.42
N GLY A 184 -11.70 -20.93 -19.14
CA GLY A 184 -12.19 -21.74 -18.02
C GLY A 184 -11.30 -22.93 -17.63
N GLY A 185 -10.22 -23.19 -18.37
CA GLY A 185 -9.16 -24.14 -17.98
C GLY A 185 -8.01 -23.47 -17.21
N SER A 186 -6.86 -24.16 -17.17
CA SER A 186 -5.65 -23.61 -16.55
C SER A 186 -5.16 -22.35 -17.28
N ARG A 187 -4.68 -21.37 -16.52
CA ARG A 187 -4.08 -20.13 -17.02
C ARG A 187 -2.69 -19.95 -16.43
N PHE A 188 -1.73 -19.64 -17.28
CA PHE A 188 -0.36 -19.31 -16.89
C PHE A 188 -0.04 -17.90 -17.35
N ASP A 189 0.32 -17.01 -16.44
CA ASP A 189 0.87 -15.69 -16.75
C ASP A 189 2.38 -15.69 -16.48
N LEU A 190 3.16 -15.16 -17.41
CA LEU A 190 4.55 -14.75 -17.21
C LEU A 190 4.60 -13.23 -17.29
N ILE A 191 5.21 -12.60 -16.28
CA ILE A 191 5.21 -11.15 -16.10
C ILE A 191 6.66 -10.69 -16.00
N GLY A 192 6.99 -9.59 -16.67
CA GLY A 192 8.29 -8.94 -16.54
C GLY A 192 8.16 -7.43 -16.71
N ALA A 193 8.91 -6.67 -15.93
CA ALA A 193 8.94 -5.21 -16.05
C ALA A 193 10.35 -4.65 -15.85
N VAL A 194 10.56 -3.47 -16.41
CA VAL A 194 11.70 -2.60 -16.14
C VAL A 194 11.17 -1.23 -15.76
N PHE A 195 11.79 -0.58 -14.78
CA PHE A 195 11.34 0.70 -14.25
C PHE A 195 12.51 1.60 -13.84
N ALA A 196 12.21 2.88 -13.67
CA ALA A 196 13.09 3.86 -13.05
C ALA A 196 12.55 4.23 -11.66
N GLY A 197 13.41 4.81 -10.82
CA GLY A 197 13.10 5.20 -9.45
C GLY A 197 12.82 4.00 -8.53
N ASN A 198 12.15 4.27 -7.40
CA ASN A 198 12.05 3.37 -6.24
C ASN A 198 13.39 3.17 -5.52
N ASP A 199 14.30 4.13 -5.64
CA ASP A 199 15.60 4.07 -4.97
C ASP A 199 15.46 4.31 -3.47
N GLY A 200 14.31 4.80 -3.00
CA GLY A 200 13.98 4.89 -1.58
C GLY A 200 13.32 3.65 -1.00
N THR A 201 13.07 2.59 -1.79
CA THR A 201 12.43 1.37 -1.29
C THR A 201 13.31 0.69 -0.25
N GLY A 202 12.71 0.32 0.88
CA GLY A 202 13.39 -0.28 2.03
C GLY A 202 13.70 0.71 3.16
N GLU A 203 13.66 2.02 2.90
CA GLU A 203 13.97 3.05 3.90
C GLU A 203 13.01 2.99 5.12
N MET A 204 11.71 2.77 4.91
CA MET A 204 10.76 2.53 6.01
C MET A 204 10.99 1.20 6.71
N LEU A 205 11.37 0.14 6.01
CA LEU A 205 11.64 -1.14 6.67
C LEU A 205 12.86 -1.02 7.60
N ASP A 206 13.89 -0.31 7.17
CA ASP A 206 15.07 -0.07 7.99
C ASP A 206 14.76 0.85 9.18
N TYR A 207 14.18 2.04 8.91
CA TYR A 207 14.05 3.08 9.92
C TYR A 207 12.79 3.00 10.78
N ARG A 208 11.69 2.41 10.30
CA ARG A 208 10.43 2.26 11.04
C ARG A 208 10.12 0.79 11.37
N GLY A 209 10.57 -0.12 10.51
CA GLY A 209 10.08 -1.49 10.48
C GLY A 209 8.73 -1.61 9.77
N TRP A 210 8.17 -2.80 9.85
CA TRP A 210 6.83 -3.10 9.35
C TRP A 210 5.78 -2.28 10.09
N ALA A 211 4.69 -1.97 9.40
CA ALA A 211 3.51 -1.33 9.96
C ALA A 211 2.27 -1.78 9.18
N LEU A 212 1.11 -1.62 9.79
CA LEU A 212 -0.19 -1.89 9.19
C LEU A 212 -0.87 -0.54 8.93
N ILE A 213 -0.63 0.01 7.74
CA ILE A 213 -1.01 1.37 7.35
C ILE A 213 -1.85 1.33 6.09
N GLU A 214 -3.08 1.80 6.21
CA GLU A 214 -4.09 1.88 5.16
C GLU A 214 -3.92 3.08 4.21
N ARG A 215 -2.68 3.34 3.77
CA ARG A 215 -2.35 4.54 2.99
C ARG A 215 -1.26 4.27 1.95
N PRO A 216 -1.61 3.96 0.70
CA PRO A 216 -0.59 3.95 -0.34
C PRO A 216 0.03 5.34 -0.53
N ALA A 217 1.30 5.50 -0.90
CA ALA A 217 1.87 6.82 -1.21
C ALA A 217 1.52 7.24 -2.64
N GLY A 218 1.34 8.55 -2.85
CA GLY A 218 1.20 9.13 -4.19
C GLY A 218 2.55 9.44 -4.82
N LEU A 219 2.59 9.60 -6.15
CA LEU A 219 3.82 9.85 -6.92
C LEU A 219 4.54 11.12 -6.48
N LEU A 220 3.78 12.12 -6.05
CA LEU A 220 4.32 13.41 -5.63
C LEU A 220 4.50 13.46 -4.11
N ASP A 221 4.33 12.37 -3.39
CA ASP A 221 4.28 12.39 -1.93
C ASP A 221 5.68 12.35 -1.29
N LYS A 222 5.70 12.42 0.03
CA LYS A 222 6.88 12.16 0.85
C LYS A 222 6.48 11.39 2.10
N LEU A 223 7.27 10.42 2.49
CA LEU A 223 7.04 9.64 3.70
C LEU A 223 7.84 10.22 4.86
N ARG A 224 7.19 10.43 5.99
CA ARG A 224 7.82 10.98 7.20
C ARG A 224 8.59 9.86 7.92
N LEU A 225 9.83 10.15 8.29
CA LEU A 225 10.64 9.27 9.12
C LEU A 225 10.23 9.40 10.60
N PRO A 226 10.36 8.33 11.42
CA PRO A 226 10.27 8.48 12.87
C PRO A 226 11.20 9.59 13.36
N ASP A 227 10.74 10.44 14.29
CA ASP A 227 11.47 11.65 14.73
C ASP A 227 12.82 11.31 15.37
N GLU A 228 12.99 10.08 15.85
CA GLU A 228 14.24 9.62 16.45
C GLU A 228 15.36 9.45 15.41
N VAL A 229 15.02 9.09 14.17
CA VAL A 229 15.98 8.83 13.07
C VAL A 229 16.81 10.07 12.76
N PRO A 230 16.20 11.22 12.38
CA PRO A 230 16.98 12.43 12.11
C PRO A 230 17.68 12.93 13.38
N LYS A 231 17.10 12.77 14.58
CA LYS A 231 17.75 13.19 15.84
C LYS A 231 19.01 12.38 16.11
N HIS A 232 18.99 11.07 15.87
CA HIS A 232 20.15 10.19 15.97
C HIS A 232 21.22 10.58 14.93
N GLN A 233 20.81 11.08 13.77
CA GLN A 233 21.69 11.64 12.73
C GLN A 233 22.08 13.12 12.97
N HIS A 234 21.80 13.70 14.14
CA HIS A 234 22.05 15.11 14.45
C HIS A 234 21.36 16.12 13.51
N ARG A 235 20.25 15.72 12.89
CA ARG A 235 19.37 16.53 12.06
C ARG A 235 18.11 16.93 12.83
N SER A 236 17.46 17.99 12.38
CA SER A 236 16.16 18.41 12.94
C SER A 236 15.03 17.51 12.43
N ALA A 237 14.15 17.10 13.34
CA ALA A 237 12.84 16.55 12.99
C ALA A 237 11.84 17.70 12.71
N PRO A 238 10.82 17.50 11.85
CA PRO A 238 10.53 16.28 11.10
C PRO A 238 11.44 16.11 9.87
N ALA A 239 11.76 14.86 9.53
CA ALA A 239 12.44 14.48 8.30
C ALA A 239 11.54 13.58 7.45
N SER A 240 11.77 13.58 6.14
CA SER A 240 10.98 12.82 5.17
C SER A 240 11.80 12.52 3.92
N PHE A 241 11.46 11.46 3.21
CA PHE A 241 12.07 11.08 1.93
C PHE A 241 10.99 10.87 0.86
N GLN A 242 11.41 10.77 -0.40
CA GLN A 242 10.54 10.55 -1.55
C GLN A 242 10.67 9.08 -1.98
N PRO A 243 9.66 8.23 -1.74
CA PRO A 243 9.82 6.78 -1.90
C PRO A 243 10.11 6.35 -3.34
N PHE A 244 9.59 7.10 -4.32
CA PHE A 244 9.70 6.77 -5.74
C PHE A 244 10.78 7.56 -6.48
N ALA A 245 11.62 8.30 -5.76
CA ALA A 245 12.67 9.09 -6.41
C ALA A 245 13.68 8.21 -7.14
N GLU A 246 14.14 8.71 -8.28
CA GLU A 246 15.33 8.24 -9.00
C GLU A 246 16.56 9.02 -8.50
N ILE A 247 17.59 8.31 -8.10
CA ILE A 247 18.78 8.80 -7.39
C ILE A 247 20.06 8.37 -8.12
N ASP A 248 20.13 7.14 -8.63
CA ASP A 248 21.38 6.56 -9.14
C ASP A 248 21.44 6.32 -10.67
N HIS A 249 20.32 6.52 -11.36
CA HIS A 249 20.11 6.30 -12.79
C HIS A 249 20.19 4.83 -13.24
N GLN A 250 20.00 3.88 -12.33
CA GLN A 250 19.93 2.46 -12.65
C GLN A 250 18.48 2.00 -12.77
N PRO A 251 18.11 1.30 -13.86
CA PRO A 251 16.76 0.78 -13.96
C PRO A 251 16.57 -0.40 -13.01
N GLY A 252 15.48 -0.45 -12.25
CA GLY A 252 15.06 -1.67 -11.55
C GLY A 252 14.31 -2.63 -12.46
N PHE A 253 14.05 -3.85 -11.97
CA PHE A 253 13.21 -4.83 -12.65
C PHE A 253 12.40 -5.70 -11.70
N TYR A 254 11.38 -6.34 -12.24
CA TYR A 254 10.78 -7.51 -11.59
C TYR A 254 10.39 -8.55 -12.62
N VAL A 255 10.36 -9.81 -12.20
CA VAL A 255 9.89 -10.94 -12.99
C VAL A 255 9.03 -11.84 -12.13
N GLY A 256 7.98 -12.40 -12.70
CA GLY A 256 7.09 -13.26 -11.93
C GLY A 256 6.19 -14.11 -12.81
N GLY A 257 5.40 -14.92 -12.14
CA GLY A 257 4.44 -15.79 -12.80
C GLY A 257 3.20 -16.03 -11.94
N ARG A 258 2.11 -16.39 -12.62
CA ARG A 258 0.87 -16.79 -11.98
C ARG A 258 0.34 -18.05 -12.64
N TRP A 259 -0.07 -19.01 -11.84
CA TRP A 259 -0.80 -20.18 -12.28
C TRP A 259 -2.18 -20.18 -11.63
N THR A 260 -3.22 -20.07 -12.45
CA THR A 260 -4.61 -20.21 -12.01
C THR A 260 -5.13 -21.57 -12.48
N ASP A 261 -5.48 -22.43 -11.53
CA ASP A 261 -6.23 -23.67 -11.75
C ASP A 261 -7.70 -23.48 -11.31
N PRO A 262 -8.70 -23.83 -12.14
CA PRO A 262 -10.11 -23.62 -11.82
C PRO A 262 -10.59 -24.30 -10.53
N LEU A 263 -9.94 -25.38 -10.10
CA LEU A 263 -10.29 -26.14 -8.89
C LEU A 263 -9.28 -25.93 -7.75
N GLY A 264 -8.01 -25.72 -8.10
CA GLY A 264 -6.86 -25.63 -7.20
C GLY A 264 -6.50 -24.20 -6.78
N GLY A 265 -7.17 -23.18 -7.30
CA GLY A 265 -6.92 -21.79 -6.94
C GLY A 265 -5.81 -21.14 -7.77
N GLU A 266 -5.19 -20.10 -7.21
CA GLU A 266 -4.19 -19.28 -7.89
C GLU A 266 -2.91 -19.24 -7.05
N LEU A 267 -1.79 -19.65 -7.65
CA LEU A 267 -0.44 -19.48 -7.14
C LEU A 267 0.23 -18.34 -7.91
N SER A 268 0.93 -17.47 -7.19
CA SER A 268 1.67 -16.34 -7.76
C SER A 268 3.05 -16.22 -7.14
N TYR A 269 4.02 -15.79 -7.94
CA TYR A 269 5.39 -15.51 -7.52
C TYR A 269 5.88 -14.25 -8.22
N LEU A 270 6.66 -13.43 -7.51
CA LEU A 270 7.36 -12.28 -8.05
C LEU A 270 8.72 -12.14 -7.37
N HIS A 271 9.76 -11.94 -8.17
CA HIS A 271 11.06 -11.42 -7.74
C HIS A 271 11.16 -9.96 -8.15
N TRP A 272 11.56 -9.09 -7.21
CA TRP A 272 11.77 -7.66 -7.39
C TRP A 272 13.21 -7.32 -7.05
N ASP A 273 13.80 -6.40 -7.81
CA ASP A 273 15.14 -5.86 -7.58
C ASP A 273 15.19 -4.44 -8.15
N ASN A 274 15.35 -3.43 -7.29
CA ASN A 274 15.47 -2.04 -7.74
C ASN A 274 16.88 -1.71 -8.28
N ARG A 275 17.88 -2.54 -8.00
CA ARG A 275 19.30 -2.35 -8.36
C ARG A 275 19.88 -1.01 -7.93
N GLY A 276 19.40 -0.46 -6.81
CA GLY A 276 19.89 0.81 -6.30
C GLY A 276 21.37 0.73 -5.91
N ASP A 277 22.17 1.72 -6.30
CA ASP A 277 23.57 1.87 -5.89
C ASP A 277 23.62 2.49 -4.49
N PRO A 278 23.92 1.70 -3.44
CA PRO A 278 23.87 2.16 -2.06
C PRO A 278 24.93 3.22 -1.70
N SER A 279 25.82 3.56 -2.64
CA SER A 279 26.84 4.61 -2.50
C SER A 279 26.42 5.97 -3.08
N VAL A 280 25.31 6.03 -3.82
CA VAL A 280 24.89 7.23 -4.55
C VAL A 280 23.86 8.05 -3.76
N THR A 281 23.97 9.38 -3.85
CA THR A 281 23.04 10.33 -3.23
C THR A 281 22.74 11.50 -4.16
N ASN A 282 21.50 11.98 -4.09
CA ASN A 282 21.06 13.22 -4.75
C ASN A 282 21.07 14.44 -3.80
N GLY A 283 21.69 14.30 -2.61
CA GLY A 283 21.74 15.33 -1.56
C GLY A 283 20.46 15.47 -0.72
N LYS A 284 19.37 14.77 -1.07
CA LYS A 284 18.12 14.71 -0.28
C LYS A 284 17.92 13.34 0.37
N GLY A 285 18.36 12.28 -0.31
CA GLY A 285 18.35 10.90 0.15
C GLY A 285 19.46 10.10 -0.53
N TYR A 286 19.53 8.82 -0.21
CA TYR A 286 20.45 7.86 -0.81
C TYR A 286 19.63 6.81 -1.55
N ALA A 287 20.24 6.21 -2.58
CA ALA A 287 19.68 5.01 -3.15
C ALA A 287 19.88 3.84 -2.17
N TRP A 288 18.84 3.01 -2.03
CA TRP A 288 18.83 1.78 -1.27
C TRP A 288 18.84 0.62 -2.25
N ASP A 289 19.72 -0.34 -2.03
CA ASP A 289 19.71 -1.61 -2.75
C ASP A 289 18.68 -2.53 -2.10
N THR A 290 17.57 -2.82 -2.79
CA THR A 290 16.47 -3.62 -2.26
C THR A 290 15.98 -4.66 -3.26
N ASP A 291 16.10 -5.92 -2.85
CA ASP A 291 15.60 -7.08 -3.57
C ASP A 291 14.68 -7.94 -2.66
N PHE A 292 13.67 -8.58 -3.25
CA PHE A 292 12.83 -9.52 -2.53
C PHE A 292 12.08 -10.50 -3.43
N ASP A 293 11.67 -11.61 -2.82
CA ASP A 293 10.73 -12.55 -3.37
C ASP A 293 9.38 -12.45 -2.65
N SER A 294 8.27 -12.52 -3.40
CA SER A 294 6.93 -12.68 -2.86
C SER A 294 6.23 -13.89 -3.47
N VAL A 295 5.61 -14.71 -2.62
CA VAL A 295 4.79 -15.86 -3.01
C VAL A 295 3.38 -15.66 -2.46
N GLY A 296 2.38 -15.83 -3.32
CA GLY A 296 0.98 -15.64 -2.98
C GLY A 296 0.12 -16.83 -3.40
N TYR A 297 -0.84 -17.22 -2.57
CA TYR A 297 -1.82 -18.25 -2.87
C TYR A 297 -3.24 -17.78 -2.53
N LYS A 298 -4.19 -18.03 -3.44
CA LYS A 298 -5.60 -17.68 -3.30
C LYS A 298 -6.48 -18.86 -3.71
N ILE A 299 -7.44 -19.23 -2.87
CA ILE A 299 -8.42 -20.29 -3.19
C ILE A 299 -9.81 -19.94 -2.69
N MET A 300 -10.82 -20.45 -3.38
CA MET A 300 -12.23 -20.35 -3.00
C MET A 300 -12.82 -21.76 -2.78
N PRO A 301 -12.50 -22.43 -1.65
CA PRO A 301 -12.75 -23.87 -1.48
C PRO A 301 -14.23 -24.20 -1.23
N ALA A 302 -15.04 -23.19 -0.88
CA ALA A 302 -16.47 -23.32 -0.67
C ALA A 302 -17.18 -22.03 -1.10
N ARG A 303 -18.49 -22.10 -1.30
CA ARG A 303 -19.30 -20.94 -1.69
C ARG A 303 -19.13 -19.79 -0.68
N GLY A 304 -18.65 -18.66 -1.17
CA GLY A 304 -18.44 -17.44 -0.38
C GLY A 304 -17.22 -17.47 0.53
N LEU A 305 -16.50 -18.60 0.65
CA LEU A 305 -15.24 -18.68 1.41
C LEU A 305 -14.08 -18.35 0.48
N THR A 306 -13.25 -17.38 0.87
CA THR A 306 -11.97 -17.07 0.23
C THR A 306 -10.86 -17.21 1.25
N LEU A 307 -9.79 -17.92 0.88
CA LEU A 307 -8.56 -18.01 1.65
C LEU A 307 -7.43 -17.37 0.84
N LEU A 308 -6.63 -16.52 1.50
CA LEU A 308 -5.42 -15.92 0.95
C LEU A 308 -4.25 -16.24 1.86
N ALA A 309 -3.09 -16.49 1.27
CA ALA A 309 -1.81 -16.55 1.97
C ALA A 309 -0.78 -15.79 1.14
N GLN A 310 0.03 -14.95 1.78
CA GLN A 310 1.13 -14.27 1.10
C GLN A 310 2.35 -14.25 2.01
N ALA A 311 3.50 -14.61 1.46
CA ALA A 311 4.80 -14.51 2.11
C ALA A 311 5.72 -13.60 1.30
N MET A 312 6.65 -12.95 1.98
CA MET A 312 7.67 -12.09 1.40
C MET A 312 8.97 -12.21 2.19
N ARG A 313 10.10 -12.21 1.48
CA ARG A 313 11.43 -12.17 2.07
C ARG A 313 12.38 -11.42 1.16
N GLY A 314 13.22 -10.56 1.74
CA GLY A 314 14.18 -9.77 0.98
C GLY A 314 15.29 -9.17 1.83
N GLY A 315 16.11 -8.37 1.17
CA GLY A 315 17.18 -7.56 1.76
C GLY A 315 17.00 -6.09 1.40
N THR A 316 17.53 -5.20 2.24
CA THR A 316 17.66 -3.79 1.93
C THR A 316 18.96 -3.26 2.53
N SER A 317 19.74 -2.52 1.74
CA SER A 317 21.07 -2.05 2.13
C SER A 317 21.35 -0.61 1.69
N ILE A 318 22.17 0.10 2.47
CA ILE A 318 22.62 1.46 2.21
C ILE A 318 24.04 1.65 2.80
N TYR A 319 24.94 2.35 2.10
CA TYR A 319 26.30 2.61 2.59
C TYR A 319 26.69 4.10 2.49
N PRO A 320 26.00 5.03 3.19
CA PRO A 320 26.31 6.47 3.10
C PRO A 320 27.70 6.78 3.64
N THR A 321 28.02 6.15 4.77
CA THR A 321 29.29 6.21 5.49
C THR A 321 29.42 4.94 6.32
N ALA A 322 30.63 4.56 6.72
CA ALA A 322 30.85 3.41 7.63
C ALA A 322 30.13 3.55 9.00
N ALA A 323 29.74 4.77 9.39
CA ALA A 323 29.04 5.02 10.66
C ALA A 323 27.51 4.99 10.52
N SER A 324 26.97 4.98 9.31
CA SER A 324 25.54 5.09 9.01
C SER A 324 25.09 4.11 7.94
N GLU A 325 25.91 3.09 7.67
CA GLU A 325 25.53 1.96 6.82
C GLU A 325 24.43 1.14 7.50
N SER A 326 23.60 0.53 6.67
CA SER A 326 22.64 -0.48 7.08
C SER A 326 22.67 -1.61 6.08
N ASP A 327 22.74 -2.83 6.57
CA ASP A 327 22.47 -4.04 5.81
C ASP A 327 21.45 -4.84 6.60
N GLY A 328 20.27 -5.02 6.02
CA GLY A 328 19.13 -5.61 6.71
C GLY A 328 18.40 -6.63 5.85
N ARG A 329 17.87 -7.66 6.50
CA ARG A 329 16.91 -8.60 5.92
C ARG A 329 15.54 -8.38 6.50
N PHE A 330 14.52 -8.58 5.68
CA PHE A 330 13.13 -8.50 6.12
C PHE A 330 12.34 -9.72 5.67
N GLN A 331 11.27 -10.00 6.41
CA GLN A 331 10.34 -11.06 6.09
C GLN A 331 8.95 -10.75 6.64
N ALA A 332 7.93 -11.18 5.92
CA ALA A 332 6.56 -11.11 6.37
C ALA A 332 5.71 -12.24 5.79
N LEU A 333 4.65 -12.59 6.50
CA LEU A 333 3.62 -13.55 6.11
C LEU A 333 2.27 -13.03 6.58
N TYR A 334 1.23 -13.19 5.77
CA TYR A 334 -0.13 -13.17 6.28
C TYR A 334 -0.97 -14.34 5.79
N LEU A 335 -1.97 -14.70 6.60
CA LEU A 335 -3.04 -15.64 6.28
C LEU A 335 -4.38 -14.94 6.48
N LEU A 336 -5.25 -14.98 5.48
CA LEU A 336 -6.58 -14.36 5.52
C LEU A 336 -7.66 -15.37 5.18
N ALA A 337 -8.70 -15.42 6.00
CA ALA A 337 -9.93 -16.15 5.72
C ALA A 337 -11.11 -15.18 5.67
N SER A 338 -11.96 -15.30 4.65
CA SER A 338 -13.12 -14.44 4.48
C SER A 338 -14.32 -15.23 4.01
N GLN A 339 -15.42 -15.16 4.77
CA GLN A 339 -16.70 -15.74 4.40
C GLN A 339 -17.69 -14.63 4.03
N GLU A 340 -18.33 -14.76 2.88
CA GLU A 340 -19.42 -13.88 2.44
C GLU A 340 -20.77 -14.61 2.47
N TRP A 341 -21.80 -13.92 2.95
CA TRP A 341 -23.18 -14.39 2.95
C TRP A 341 -24.16 -13.22 2.75
N GLY A 342 -24.84 -13.22 1.60
CA GLY A 342 -25.75 -12.14 1.24
C GLY A 342 -25.05 -10.78 1.21
N ARG A 343 -25.46 -9.88 2.11
CA ARG A 343 -24.90 -8.52 2.22
C ARG A 343 -23.77 -8.42 3.24
N PHE A 344 -23.41 -9.51 3.91
CA PHE A 344 -22.42 -9.54 4.97
C PHE A 344 -21.15 -10.25 4.54
N ARG A 345 -20.02 -9.83 5.13
CA ARG A 345 -18.74 -10.50 5.02
C ARG A 345 -18.02 -10.44 6.36
N LEU A 346 -17.53 -11.59 6.82
CA LEU A 346 -16.63 -11.68 7.95
C LEU A 346 -15.25 -12.08 7.44
N SER A 347 -14.24 -11.34 7.86
CA SER A 347 -12.86 -11.58 7.50
C SER A 347 -11.99 -11.60 8.74
N GLY A 348 -11.03 -12.54 8.78
CA GLY A 348 -9.98 -12.60 9.78
C GLY A 348 -8.63 -12.70 9.09
N ARG A 349 -7.64 -11.97 9.59
CA ARG A 349 -6.26 -12.01 9.10
C ARG A 349 -5.28 -12.15 10.26
N PHE A 350 -4.26 -12.97 10.06
CA PHE A 350 -3.07 -13.05 10.91
C PHE A 350 -1.87 -12.60 10.10
N ASP A 351 -1.04 -11.73 10.68
CA ASP A 351 0.23 -11.27 10.12
C ASP A 351 1.37 -11.67 11.06
N ALA A 352 2.52 -12.06 10.49
CA ALA A 352 3.78 -12.22 11.19
C ALA A 352 4.88 -11.54 10.36
N PHE A 353 5.73 -10.73 10.99
CA PHE A 353 6.70 -9.91 10.28
C PHE A 353 7.94 -9.65 11.12
N GLY A 354 9.03 -9.29 10.47
CA GLY A 354 10.26 -8.91 11.15
C GLY A 354 11.33 -8.35 10.23
N THR A 355 12.30 -7.71 10.85
CA THR A 355 13.54 -7.23 10.25
C THR A 355 14.71 -7.73 11.08
N HIS A 356 15.82 -8.03 10.43
CA HIS A 356 17.07 -8.38 11.07
C HIS A 356 18.18 -7.54 10.47
N GLU A 357 18.92 -6.83 11.31
CA GLU A 357 20.05 -6.03 10.88
C GLU A 357 21.32 -6.90 10.94
N ASP A 358 22.03 -7.02 9.82
CA ASP A 358 23.28 -7.75 9.66
C ASP A 358 24.51 -6.80 9.71
N THR A 359 24.30 -5.47 9.81
CA THR A 359 25.34 -4.43 9.97
C THR A 359 26.32 -4.78 11.11
N PRO A 360 27.65 -4.62 10.95
CA PRO A 360 28.60 -4.89 12.03
C PRO A 360 28.33 -4.05 13.30
N VAL A 361 28.15 -4.72 14.44
CA VAL A 361 27.83 -4.18 15.80
C VAL A 361 28.75 -3.03 16.27
N THR A 362 29.86 -2.75 15.59
CA THR A 362 30.88 -1.79 16.01
C THR A 362 30.43 -0.32 15.99
N THR A 363 29.33 0.03 15.32
CA THR A 363 28.92 1.44 15.11
C THR A 363 27.55 1.81 15.69
N ARG A 364 26.60 0.88 15.83
CA ARG A 364 25.28 1.11 16.48
C ARG A 364 24.58 -0.18 16.94
N PRO A 365 23.58 -0.10 17.87
CA PRO A 365 22.73 -1.24 18.20
C PRO A 365 21.89 -1.69 17.00
N HIS A 366 21.64 -2.99 16.88
CA HIS A 366 20.78 -3.54 15.83
C HIS A 366 19.32 -3.21 16.10
N PHE A 367 18.60 -2.72 15.10
CA PHE A 367 17.17 -2.41 15.23
C PHE A 367 16.27 -3.55 14.75
N ASP A 368 16.62 -4.78 15.13
CA ASP A 368 15.83 -5.98 14.89
C ASP A 368 14.37 -5.79 15.33
N GLU A 369 13.47 -6.31 14.50
CA GLU A 369 12.04 -6.30 14.75
C GLU A 369 11.45 -7.71 14.65
N HIS A 370 10.54 -7.99 15.57
CA HIS A 370 9.63 -9.13 15.47
C HIS A 370 8.24 -8.66 15.83
N GLY A 371 7.24 -9.00 15.02
CA GLY A 371 5.86 -8.65 15.32
C GLY A 371 4.85 -9.60 14.73
N LYS A 372 3.65 -9.55 15.30
CA LYS A 372 2.47 -10.28 14.85
C LYS A 372 1.25 -9.39 14.98
N ALA A 373 0.30 -9.54 14.08
CA ALA A 373 -0.96 -8.83 14.15
C ALA A 373 -2.16 -9.76 13.91
N TYR A 374 -3.28 -9.40 14.52
CA TYR A 374 -4.56 -10.06 14.35
C TYR A 374 -5.58 -9.00 13.95
N THR A 375 -6.23 -9.22 12.82
CA THR A 375 -7.30 -8.34 12.31
C THR A 375 -8.58 -9.13 12.17
N ALA A 376 -9.70 -8.58 12.67
CA ALA A 376 -11.03 -9.12 12.46
C ALA A 376 -11.96 -8.01 11.97
N ALA A 377 -12.69 -8.28 10.88
CA ALA A 377 -13.57 -7.30 10.26
C ALA A 377 -14.94 -7.91 9.91
N LEU A 378 -16.00 -7.17 10.24
CA LEU A 378 -17.37 -7.45 9.79
C LEU A 378 -17.82 -6.32 8.86
N SER A 379 -18.05 -6.66 7.60
CA SER A 379 -18.55 -5.74 6.59
C SER A 379 -20.01 -6.00 6.26
N TYR A 380 -20.78 -4.93 6.09
CA TYR A 380 -22.18 -4.94 5.67
C TYR A 380 -22.38 -3.99 4.50
N ARG A 381 -23.01 -4.47 3.42
CA ARG A 381 -23.36 -3.69 2.23
C ARG A 381 -24.86 -3.43 2.19
N PRO A 382 -25.38 -2.38 2.86
CA PRO A 382 -26.81 -2.07 2.82
C PRO A 382 -27.29 -1.76 1.41
N LEU A 383 -26.43 -1.15 0.60
CA LEU A 383 -26.67 -0.72 -0.79
C LEU A 383 -25.45 -1.10 -1.64
N ALA A 384 -25.62 -1.17 -2.96
CA ALA A 384 -24.53 -1.53 -3.88
C ALA A 384 -23.36 -0.54 -3.82
N TRP A 385 -23.67 0.74 -3.60
CA TRP A 385 -22.73 1.85 -3.51
C TRP A 385 -22.23 2.15 -2.09
N MET A 386 -22.62 1.38 -1.07
CA MET A 386 -22.30 1.68 0.33
C MET A 386 -21.81 0.45 1.08
N ARG A 387 -20.69 0.58 1.80
CA ARG A 387 -20.15 -0.46 2.69
C ARG A 387 -19.82 0.09 4.06
N TRP A 388 -20.33 -0.57 5.09
CA TRP A 388 -19.99 -0.34 6.49
C TRP A 388 -19.04 -1.45 6.92
N THR A 389 -17.96 -1.11 7.62
CA THR A 389 -17.01 -2.10 8.12
C THR A 389 -16.66 -1.78 9.57
N LEU A 390 -16.95 -2.72 10.47
CA LEU A 390 -16.43 -2.71 11.84
C LEU A 390 -15.18 -3.56 11.86
N GLU A 391 -14.06 -3.02 12.32
CA GLU A 391 -12.78 -3.72 12.37
C GLU A 391 -12.09 -3.54 13.74
N GLY A 392 -11.45 -4.61 14.22
CA GLY A 392 -10.50 -4.59 15.31
C GLY A 392 -9.14 -5.09 14.85
N VAL A 393 -8.08 -4.39 15.24
CA VAL A 393 -6.68 -4.74 14.97
C VAL A 393 -5.93 -4.78 16.30
N HIS A 394 -5.19 -5.86 16.52
CA HIS A 394 -4.27 -6.04 17.63
C HIS A 394 -2.88 -6.33 17.09
N VAL A 395 -1.87 -5.56 17.52
CA VAL A 395 -0.46 -5.73 17.12
C VAL A 395 0.39 -5.93 18.36
N ASP A 396 1.16 -7.02 18.38
CA ASP A 396 2.25 -7.24 19.32
C ASP A 396 3.56 -7.09 18.55
N SER A 397 4.44 -6.19 18.96
CA SER A 397 5.74 -6.03 18.33
C SER A 397 6.87 -5.81 19.35
N ARG A 398 8.08 -6.16 18.96
CA ARG A 398 9.31 -5.95 19.71
C ARG A 398 10.32 -5.29 18.78
N ARG A 399 10.82 -4.10 19.14
CA ARG A 399 11.83 -3.37 18.35
C ARG A 399 12.78 -2.57 19.24
N GLN A 400 14.09 -2.79 19.09
CA GLN A 400 15.11 -2.19 19.98
C GLN A 400 15.17 -0.66 19.90
N GLN A 401 14.91 -0.10 18.72
CA GLN A 401 14.89 1.34 18.43
C GLN A 401 13.96 2.14 19.38
N ARG A 402 12.95 1.50 19.97
CA ARG A 402 12.04 2.13 20.95
C ARG A 402 12.78 2.64 22.19
N LEU A 403 13.91 2.04 22.56
CA LEU A 403 14.74 2.52 23.67
C LEU A 403 15.33 3.91 23.43
N ASN A 404 15.60 4.29 22.17
CA ASN A 404 16.14 5.61 21.82
C ASN A 404 15.22 6.77 22.20
N VAL A 405 13.92 6.47 22.34
CA VAL A 405 12.88 7.43 22.73
C VAL A 405 12.29 7.15 24.11
N GLY A 406 12.95 6.32 24.92
CA GLY A 406 12.52 6.00 26.29
C GLY A 406 11.26 5.15 26.37
N LEU A 407 10.91 4.42 25.30
CA LEU A 407 9.78 3.49 25.28
C LEU A 407 10.24 2.06 25.57
N PRO A 408 9.37 1.20 26.13
CA PRO A 408 9.63 -0.23 26.22
C PRO A 408 9.89 -0.85 24.84
N ILE A 409 10.76 -1.86 24.77
CA ILE A 409 11.08 -2.57 23.52
C ILE A 409 9.82 -3.26 22.96
N GLU A 410 8.98 -3.77 23.85
CA GLU A 410 7.70 -4.40 23.52
C GLU A 410 6.59 -3.35 23.40
N ALA A 411 5.72 -3.53 22.41
CA ALA A 411 4.60 -2.68 22.12
C ALA A 411 3.34 -3.53 21.90
N HIS A 412 2.22 -3.07 22.47
CA HIS A 412 0.91 -3.68 22.33
C HIS A 412 -0.08 -2.61 21.86
N GLU A 413 -0.44 -2.66 20.58
CA GLU A 413 -1.32 -1.67 19.97
C GLU A 413 -2.68 -2.29 19.68
N ASN A 414 -3.73 -1.60 20.07
CA ASN A 414 -5.12 -2.01 19.86
C ASN A 414 -5.87 -0.88 19.17
N GLN A 415 -6.44 -1.17 18.01
CA GLN A 415 -7.30 -0.24 17.29
C GLN A 415 -8.67 -0.89 17.06
N ALA A 416 -9.71 -0.09 17.22
CA ALA A 416 -11.06 -0.46 16.79
C ALA A 416 -11.59 0.69 15.92
N GLN A 417 -12.17 0.35 14.77
CA GLN A 417 -12.65 1.34 13.82
C GLN A 417 -13.99 0.95 13.19
N LEU A 418 -14.81 1.96 12.95
CA LEU A 418 -15.99 1.87 12.09
C LEU A 418 -15.74 2.73 10.86
N GLY A 419 -15.64 2.08 9.69
CA GLY A 419 -15.51 2.76 8.40
C GLY A 419 -16.80 2.71 7.59
N VAL A 420 -17.07 3.79 6.87
CA VAL A 420 -18.14 3.87 5.88
C VAL A 420 -17.50 4.28 4.56
N ARG A 421 -17.59 3.38 3.57
CA ARG A 421 -17.15 3.62 2.19
C ARG A 421 -18.34 3.82 1.27
N LEU A 422 -18.30 4.90 0.49
CA LEU A 422 -19.24 5.19 -0.58
C LEU A 422 -18.53 5.02 -1.93
N PHE A 423 -19.14 4.26 -2.84
CA PHE A 423 -18.63 4.00 -4.19
C PHE A 423 -19.60 4.60 -5.21
N PHE A 424 -19.13 5.32 -6.23
CA PHE A 424 -20.01 5.99 -7.19
C PHE A 424 -19.46 6.03 -8.60
#